data_AF-A0ABD0YUZ0-F1
#
_entry.id   AF-A0ABD0YUZ0-F1
#
_cell.length_a   1.000
_cell.length_b   1.000
_cell.length_c   1.000
_cell.angle_alpha   90.00
_cell.angle_beta   90.00
_cell.angle_gamma   90.00
#
_symmetry.space_group_name_H-M   'P 1'
#
loop_
_entity.id
_entity.type
_entity.pdbx_description
1 polymer ?
#
loop_
_entity_poly.entity_id
_entity_poly.type
_entity_poly.pdbx_seq_one_letter_code
_entity_poly.pdbx_strand_id
1 'polypeptide(L)'
;MKAKYVCTISQARRIIIATWIASFLLAVPILFVQVQMRVGERVKAYWCVRDWNSKPGWLCHELYMLLLVLVVPACVMAITYTAICWEICRVMKRRYHMTSGKESVPYHVLICSMKVHFGRVWTL
;
A
#
# COMPACT_ATOMS: atom_id res chain seq x y z
N MET A 1 7.89 29.18 8.12
CA MET A 1 7.85 27.70 8.03
C MET A 1 8.32 27.18 6.65
N LYS A 2 9.47 27.60 6.13
CA LYS A 2 9.92 27.21 4.76
C LYS A 2 10.90 26.02 4.74
N ALA A 3 11.57 25.75 5.86
CA ALA A 3 12.59 24.69 5.97
C ALA A 3 12.03 23.26 5.85
N LYS A 4 10.83 22.98 6.40
CA LYS A 4 10.18 21.65 6.24
C LYS A 4 9.86 21.33 4.76
N TYR A 5 9.40 22.32 3.99
CA TYR A 5 8.98 22.11 2.59
C TYR A 5 10.15 21.76 1.66
N VAL A 6 11.29 22.42 1.80
CA VAL A 6 12.46 22.20 0.95
C VAL A 6 13.09 20.82 1.18
N CYS A 7 13.19 20.36 2.43
CA CYS A 7 13.66 19.00 2.73
C CYS A 7 12.70 17.91 2.23
N THR A 8 11.39 18.17 2.21
CA THR A 8 10.40 17.18 1.75
C THR A 8 10.41 17.00 0.23
N ILE A 9 10.73 18.03 -0.58
CA ILE A 9 10.80 17.91 -2.04
C ILE A 9 11.94 16.99 -2.48
N SER A 10 13.13 17.15 -1.91
CA SER A 10 14.28 16.30 -2.25
C SER A 10 14.06 14.84 -1.82
N GLN A 11 13.42 14.63 -0.67
CA GLN A 11 13.00 13.31 -0.20
C GLN A 11 11.92 12.69 -1.11
N ALA A 12 10.89 13.46 -1.50
CA ALA A 12 9.85 12.99 -2.41
C ALA A 12 10.41 12.57 -3.77
N ARG A 13 11.35 13.35 -4.33
CA ARG A 13 12.02 13.00 -5.59
C ARG A 13 12.78 11.67 -5.50
N ARG A 14 13.49 11.44 -4.40
CA ARG A 14 14.21 10.18 -4.15
C ARG A 14 13.24 8.99 -4.02
N ILE A 15 12.11 9.19 -3.34
CA ILE A 15 11.07 8.16 -3.19
C ILE A 15 10.47 7.82 -4.56
N ILE A 16 10.12 8.82 -5.38
CA ILE A 16 9.54 8.60 -6.71
C ILE A 16 10.50 7.78 -7.58
N ILE A 17 11.78 8.15 -7.63
CA ILE A 17 12.80 7.41 -8.40
C ILE A 17 12.93 5.97 -7.89
N ALA A 18 12.98 5.79 -6.57
CA ALA A 18 13.04 4.46 -5.96
C ALA A 18 11.81 3.61 -6.31
N THR A 19 10.61 4.20 -6.30
CA THR A 19 9.37 3.53 -6.70
C THR A 19 9.43 3.10 -8.16
N TRP A 20 9.90 3.94 -9.08
CA TRP A 20 10.04 3.56 -10.49
C TRP A 20 10.99 2.38 -10.68
N ILE A 21 12.16 2.42 -10.03
CA ILE A 21 13.14 1.33 -10.10
C ILE A 21 12.56 0.05 -9.51
N ALA A 22 11.92 0.14 -8.34
CA ALA A 22 11.28 -1.00 -7.69
C ALA A 22 10.16 -1.58 -8.56
N SER A 23 9.30 -0.76 -9.16
CA SER A 23 8.24 -1.20 -10.08
C SER A 23 8.81 -1.96 -11.28
N PHE A 24 9.91 -1.47 -11.87
CA PHE A 24 10.56 -2.16 -12.97
C PHE A 24 11.12 -3.52 -12.53
N LEU A 25 11.85 -3.56 -11.42
CA LEU A 25 12.45 -4.79 -10.88
C LEU A 25 11.39 -5.84 -10.50
N LEU A 26 10.28 -5.41 -9.89
CA LEU A 26 9.19 -6.30 -9.47
C LEU A 26 8.36 -6.82 -10.64
N ALA A 27 8.38 -6.15 -11.80
CA ALA A 27 7.69 -6.59 -13.02
C ALA A 27 8.50 -7.63 -13.82
N VAL A 28 9.82 -7.68 -13.69
CA VAL A 28 10.71 -8.64 -14.36
C VAL A 28 10.23 -10.11 -14.25
N PRO A 29 9.87 -10.66 -13.07
CA PRO A 29 9.44 -12.06 -12.97
C PRO A 29 8.17 -12.38 -13.75
N ILE A 30 7.31 -11.41 -14.03
CA ILE A 30 6.06 -11.60 -14.79
C ILE A 30 6.38 -11.96 -16.24
N LEU A 31 7.43 -11.35 -16.82
CA LEU A 31 7.85 -11.60 -18.20
C LEU A 31 8.39 -13.02 -18.40
N PHE A 32 9.06 -13.58 -17.39
CA PHE A 32 9.61 -14.94 -17.46
C PHE A 32 8.55 -16.03 -17.30
N VAL A 33 7.42 -15.71 -16.67
CA VAL A 33 6.32 -16.66 -16.43
C VAL A 33 5.35 -16.72 -17.62
N GLN A 34 5.37 -15.73 -18.50
CA GLN A 34 4.57 -15.72 -19.73
C GLN A 34 5.27 -16.52 -20.85
N VAL A 35 4.66 -17.62 -21.28
CA VAL A 35 5.18 -18.47 -22.38
C VAL A 35 4.26 -18.37 -23.59
N GLN A 36 4.84 -18.27 -24.78
CA GLN A 36 4.08 -18.25 -26.03
C GLN A 36 3.83 -19.70 -26.49
N MET A 37 2.66 -20.24 -26.17
CA MET A 37 2.27 -21.58 -26.58
C MET A 37 1.68 -21.58 -27.99
N ARG A 38 2.05 -22.58 -28.81
CA ARG A 38 1.42 -22.78 -30.13
C ARG A 38 0.06 -23.45 -29.92
N VAL A 39 -0.99 -22.81 -30.43
CA VAL A 39 -2.37 -23.31 -30.36
C VAL A 39 -2.90 -23.39 -31.79
N GLY A 40 -3.04 -24.60 -32.32
CA GLY A 40 -3.64 -24.84 -33.65
C GLY A 40 -3.01 -25.99 -34.43
N GLU A 41 -3.81 -26.98 -34.77
CA GLU A 41 -3.45 -28.15 -35.60
C GLU A 41 -3.34 -27.81 -37.10
N ARG A 42 -4.20 -26.89 -37.58
CA ARG A 42 -4.32 -26.52 -39.02
C ARG A 42 -3.72 -25.16 -39.37
N VAL A 43 -3.79 -24.20 -38.44
CA VAL A 43 -3.26 -22.83 -38.60
C VAL A 43 -2.36 -22.54 -37.40
N LYS A 44 -1.11 -22.14 -37.64
CA LYS A 44 -0.16 -21.81 -36.57
C LYS A 44 -0.59 -20.50 -35.91
N ALA A 45 -1.31 -20.57 -34.80
CA ALA A 45 -1.55 -19.42 -33.92
C ALA A 45 -0.73 -19.57 -32.63
N TYR A 46 -0.43 -18.44 -32.00
CA TYR A 46 0.36 -18.37 -30.78
C TYR A 46 -0.45 -17.64 -29.72
N TRP A 47 -0.57 -18.25 -28.55
CA TRP A 47 -1.25 -17.67 -27.40
C TRP A 47 -0.24 -17.45 -26.28
N CYS A 48 -0.30 -16.27 -25.66
CA CYS A 48 0.46 -16.00 -24.45
C CYS A 48 -0.28 -16.68 -23.29
N VAL A 49 0.21 -17.85 -22.87
CA VAL A 49 -0.42 -18.65 -21.82
C VAL A 49 0.65 -19.05 -20.81
N ARG A 50 0.32 -18.96 -19.53
CA ARG A 50 1.20 -19.34 -18.43
C ARG A 50 1.45 -20.86 -18.48
N ASP A 51 2.70 -21.29 -18.39
CA ASP A 51 3.06 -22.72 -18.49
C ASP A 51 2.38 -23.54 -17.36
N TRP A 52 1.63 -24.57 -17.74
CA TRP A 52 0.80 -25.40 -16.86
C TRP A 52 1.62 -26.53 -16.22
N ASN A 53 2.87 -26.73 -16.67
CA ASN A 53 3.67 -27.90 -16.32
C ASN A 53 4.39 -27.78 -14.96
N SER A 54 4.60 -26.55 -14.44
CA SER A 54 5.26 -26.31 -13.15
C SER A 54 4.26 -25.92 -12.04
N LYS A 55 3.69 -26.91 -11.34
CA LYS A 55 2.77 -26.70 -10.21
C LYS A 55 3.26 -25.71 -9.13
N PRO A 56 4.53 -25.73 -8.65
CA PRO A 56 4.97 -24.79 -7.61
C PRO A 56 5.15 -23.35 -8.12
N GLY A 57 5.51 -23.17 -9.40
CA GLY A 57 5.71 -21.83 -9.98
C GLY A 57 4.41 -21.03 -10.09
N TRP A 58 3.29 -21.71 -10.34
CA TRP A 58 1.97 -21.10 -10.43
C TRP A 58 1.50 -20.54 -9.08
N LEU A 59 1.57 -21.35 -8.01
CA LEU A 59 1.15 -20.93 -6.67
C LEU A 59 2.01 -19.77 -6.15
N CYS A 60 3.33 -19.85 -6.34
CA CYS A 60 4.25 -18.78 -5.94
C CYS A 60 3.95 -17.47 -6.67
N HIS A 61 3.69 -17.50 -7.98
CA HIS A 61 3.36 -16.30 -8.75
C HIS A 61 2.00 -15.71 -8.34
N GLU A 62 0.99 -16.54 -8.08
CA GLU A 62 -0.31 -16.08 -7.62
C GLU A 62 -0.23 -15.39 -6.26
N LEU A 63 0.45 -16.02 -5.30
CA LEU A 63 0.72 -15.41 -3.99
C LEU A 63 1.54 -14.12 -4.11
N TYR A 64 2.55 -14.10 -4.98
CA TYR A 64 3.36 -12.91 -5.24
C TYR A 64 2.53 -11.72 -5.75
N MET A 65 1.65 -11.94 -6.72
CA MET A 65 0.77 -10.88 -7.24
C MET A 65 -0.22 -10.39 -6.18
N LEU A 66 -0.78 -11.30 -5.38
CA LEU A 66 -1.67 -10.94 -4.27
C LEU A 66 -0.95 -10.09 -3.22
N LEU A 67 0.27 -10.48 -2.85
CA LEU A 67 1.09 -9.74 -1.88
C LEU A 67 1.43 -8.34 -2.40
N LEU A 68 1.85 -8.22 -3.67
CA LEU A 68 2.23 -6.94 -4.25
C LEU A 68 1.07 -5.98 -4.47
N VAL A 69 -0.05 -6.48 -5.00
CA VAL A 69 -1.18 -5.61 -5.40
C VAL A 69 -2.06 -5.26 -4.21
N LEU A 70 -2.25 -6.19 -3.27
CA LEU A 70 -3.20 -6.00 -2.17
C LEU A 70 -2.51 -5.76 -0.84
N VAL A 71 -1.63 -6.67 -0.42
CA VAL A 71 -1.10 -6.67 0.95
C VAL A 71 -0.14 -5.50 1.20
N VAL A 72 0.83 -5.27 0.31
CA VAL A 72 1.81 -4.19 0.47
C VAL A 72 1.13 -2.81 0.53
N PRO A 73 0.23 -2.43 -0.42
CA PRO A 73 -0.49 -1.17 -0.34
C PRO A 73 -1.37 -1.07 0.90
N ALA A 74 -2.11 -2.14 1.25
CA ALA A 74 -2.97 -2.14 2.43
C ALA A 74 -2.18 -1.91 3.73
N CYS A 75 -1.03 -2.56 3.89
CA CYS A 75 -0.18 -2.37 5.06
C CYS A 75 0.38 -0.94 5.13
N VAL A 76 0.88 -0.40 4.02
CA VAL A 76 1.41 0.96 3.96
C VAL A 76 0.32 1.98 4.32
N MET A 77 -0.88 1.82 3.76
CA MET A 77 -2.03 2.67 4.08
C MET A 77 -2.40 2.54 5.56
N ALA A 78 -2.58 1.32 6.08
CA ALA A 78 -2.94 1.11 7.49
C ALA A 78 -1.96 1.79 8.45
N ILE A 79 -0.65 1.65 8.23
CA ILE A 79 0.38 2.23 9.10
C ILE A 79 0.41 3.75 8.99
N THR A 80 0.46 4.28 7.76
CA THR A 80 0.58 5.73 7.52
C THR A 80 -0.64 6.49 8.04
N TYR A 81 -1.85 6.01 7.75
CA TYR A 81 -3.07 6.63 8.23
C TYR A 81 -3.20 6.53 9.74
N THR A 82 -2.83 5.40 10.36
CA THR A 82 -2.81 5.27 11.83
C THR A 82 -1.86 6.27 12.47
N ALA A 83 -0.65 6.44 11.91
CA ALA A 83 0.32 7.40 12.40
C ALA A 83 -0.17 8.85 12.29
N ILE A 84 -0.82 9.21 11.17
CA ILE A 84 -1.42 10.54 10.97
C ILE A 84 -2.52 10.78 12.01
N CYS A 85 -3.44 9.83 12.18
CA CYS A 85 -4.50 9.93 13.17
C CYS A 85 -3.94 10.09 14.59
N TRP A 86 -2.90 9.33 14.93
CA TRP A 86 -2.27 9.40 16.25
C TRP A 86 -1.61 10.75 16.51
N GLU A 87 -0.90 11.31 15.52
CA GLU A 87 -0.24 12.60 15.63
C GLU A 87 -1.26 13.75 15.77
N ILE A 88 -2.35 13.71 15.00
CA ILE A 88 -3.43 14.70 15.10
C ILE A 88 -4.06 14.64 16.50
N CYS A 89 -4.38 13.45 17.01
CA CYS A 89 -4.92 13.27 18.35
C CYS A 89 -3.97 13.82 19.42
N ARG A 90 -2.67 13.54 19.29
CA ARG A 90 -1.62 14.05 20.19
C ARG A 90 -1.53 15.57 20.19
N VAL A 91 -1.57 16.19 19.02
CA VAL A 91 -1.54 17.66 18.87
C VAL A 91 -2.80 18.29 19.46
N MET A 92 -3.99 17.73 19.18
CA MET A 92 -5.24 18.21 19.75
C MET A 92 -5.24 18.13 21.28
N LYS A 93 -4.77 17.01 21.86
CA LYS A 93 -4.64 16.86 23.32
C LYS A 93 -3.71 17.91 23.94
N ARG A 94 -2.58 18.22 23.29
CA ARG A 94 -1.66 19.27 23.75
C ARG A 94 -2.28 20.67 23.65
N ARG A 95 -2.96 20.98 22.54
CA ARG A 95 -3.66 22.27 22.38
C ARG A 95 -4.76 22.43 23.42
N TYR A 96 -5.53 21.37 23.68
CA TYR A 96 -6.54 21.36 24.73
C TYR A 96 -5.94 21.64 26.11
N HIS A 97 -4.84 21.00 26.50
CA HIS A 97 -4.17 21.29 27.78
C HIS A 97 -3.66 22.74 27.90
N MET A 98 -3.31 23.38 26.79
CA MET A 98 -2.88 24.78 26.78
C MET A 98 -4.04 25.78 26.78
N THR A 99 -5.20 25.42 26.22
CA THR A 99 -6.38 26.30 26.09
C THR A 99 -7.45 26.04 27.18
N SER A 100 -7.45 24.88 27.84
CA SER A 100 -8.49 24.49 28.79
C SER A 100 -8.17 25.03 30.19
N GLY A 101 -8.77 26.18 30.50
CA GLY A 101 -8.96 26.68 31.85
C GLY A 101 -10.17 26.08 32.57
N LYS A 102 -10.97 25.19 31.95
CA LYS A 102 -12.04 24.34 32.53
C LYS A 102 -12.83 23.60 31.41
N GLU A 103 -13.45 22.49 31.82
CA GLU A 103 -14.48 21.65 31.16
C GLU A 103 -14.03 20.60 30.12
N SER A 104 -14.34 19.34 30.49
CA SER A 104 -13.88 18.06 29.95
C SER A 104 -14.58 17.65 28.65
N VAL A 105 -13.83 17.50 27.55
CA VAL A 105 -14.29 16.75 26.38
C VAL A 105 -14.03 15.26 26.63
N PRO A 106 -15.05 14.37 26.55
CA PRO A 106 -14.89 12.98 26.94
C PRO A 106 -14.00 12.25 25.93
N TYR A 107 -12.92 11.65 26.43
CA TYR A 107 -11.97 10.79 25.71
C TYR A 107 -12.62 9.67 24.87
N HIS A 108 -13.90 9.40 25.10
CA HIS A 108 -14.74 8.43 24.41
C HIS A 108 -14.98 8.76 22.92
N VAL A 109 -15.04 10.04 22.52
CA VAL A 109 -15.26 10.43 21.11
C VAL A 109 -14.02 10.18 20.24
N LEU A 110 -12.82 10.35 20.81
CA LEU A 110 -11.54 10.16 20.11
C LEU A 110 -11.20 8.68 19.87
N ILE A 111 -11.48 7.81 20.85
CA ILE A 111 -11.27 6.36 20.70
C ILE A 111 -12.29 5.76 19.72
N CYS A 112 -13.53 6.26 19.72
CA CYS A 112 -14.57 5.79 18.80
C CYS A 112 -14.23 6.14 17.34
N SER A 113 -13.70 7.33 17.05
CA SER A 113 -13.30 7.72 15.70
C SER A 113 -12.18 6.83 15.13
N MET A 114 -11.21 6.43 15.97
CA MET A 114 -10.11 5.54 15.56
C MET A 114 -10.58 4.10 15.30
N LYS A 115 -11.55 3.60 16.09
CA LYS A 115 -12.14 2.27 15.93
C LYS A 115 -13.06 2.18 14.70
N VAL A 116 -13.81 3.23 14.42
CA VAL A 116 -14.75 3.31 13.29
C VAL A 116 -14.04 3.41 11.93
N HIS A 117 -12.86 4.03 11.87
CA HIS A 117 -12.07 4.06 10.63
C HIS A 117 -11.35 2.73 10.34
N PHE A 118 -10.80 2.07 11.35
CA PHE A 118 -10.15 0.76 11.17
C PHE A 118 -11.16 -0.34 10.80
N GLY A 119 -12.36 -0.31 11.38
CA GLY A 119 -13.44 -1.24 11.05
C GLY A 119 -13.99 -1.07 9.62
N ARG A 120 -14.03 0.17 9.08
CA ARG A 120 -14.57 0.44 7.74
C ARG A 120 -13.60 0.17 6.58
N VAL A 121 -12.29 0.18 6.83
CA VAL A 121 -11.27 -0.13 5.80
C VAL A 121 -11.13 -1.64 5.56
N TRP A 122 -11.56 -2.48 6.52
CA TRP A 122 -11.51 -3.95 6.42
C TRP A 122 -12.86 -4.62 6.10
N THR A 123 -13.92 -3.84 5.82
CA THR A 123 -15.28 -4.35 5.54
C THR A 123 -15.86 -3.91 4.19
N LEU A 124 -15.01 -3.46 3.26
CA LEU A 124 -15.34 -3.26 1.86
C LEU A 124 -14.50 -4.18 0.98
#